data_AF-A0A9Q0G4Z4-F1
#
_entry.id   AF-A0A9Q0G4Z4-F1
#
_cell.length_a   1.000
_cell.length_b   1.000
_cell.length_c   1.000
_cell.angle_alpha   90.00
_cell.angle_beta   90.00
_cell.angle_gamma   90.00
#
_symmetry.space_group_name_H-M   'P 1'
#
loop_
_entity.id
_entity.type
_entity.pdbx_description
1 polymer ?
#
loop_
_entity_poly.entity_id
_entity_poly.type
_entity_poly.pdbx_seq_one_letter_code
_entity_poly.pdbx_strand_id
1 'polypeptide(L)'
;MRLGFFDGSPQYTSLGKKDICTEENIELAREAAREGAVLLKNIDQTFPLDADKIKTLAVIGPHANTTGAMTGNYAGVPCKIVSSPDALSAYGEVDYKVGCAEMRCMDDSLIFPAMQAAQKADATMPP
;
A
#
# COMPACT_ATOMS: atom_id res chain seq x y z
N MET A 1 1.36 14.07 40.03
CA MET A 1 1.81 13.77 38.64
C MET A 1 0.68 13.02 37.93
N ARG A 2 0.30 13.37 36.69
CA ARG A 2 -0.94 12.86 36.05
C ARG A 2 -0.84 11.43 35.48
N LEU A 3 0.35 10.97 35.10
CA LEU A 3 0.55 9.64 34.50
C LEU A 3 0.82 8.52 35.52
N GLY A 4 0.84 8.82 36.82
CA GLY A 4 1.00 7.81 37.88
C GLY A 4 2.38 7.14 37.95
N PHE A 5 3.43 7.70 37.31
CA PHE A 5 4.78 7.09 37.27
C PHE A 5 5.33 6.69 38.63
N PHE A 6 5.16 7.56 39.65
CA PHE A 6 5.63 7.30 41.01
C PHE A 6 4.70 6.37 41.82
N ASP A 7 3.49 6.09 41.33
CA ASP A 7 2.50 5.20 41.93
C ASP A 7 2.46 3.84 41.22
N GLY A 8 3.45 3.56 40.35
CA GLY A 8 3.52 2.33 39.56
C GLY A 8 2.69 2.33 38.27
N SER A 9 2.09 3.46 37.87
CA SER A 9 1.29 3.62 36.65
C SER A 9 0.15 2.58 36.50
N PRO A 10 -0.70 2.37 37.51
CA PRO A 10 -1.60 1.22 37.60
C PRO A 10 -2.59 1.08 36.44
N GLN A 11 -2.86 2.17 35.70
CA GLN A 11 -3.73 2.15 34.51
C GLN A 11 -3.06 1.51 33.28
N TYR A 12 -1.74 1.45 33.23
CA TYR A 12 -0.97 1.01 32.06
C TYR A 12 -0.13 -0.25 32.32
N THR A 13 -0.07 -0.73 33.57
CA THR A 13 0.74 -1.90 33.97
C THR A 13 0.34 -3.19 33.27
N SER A 14 -0.91 -3.30 32.81
CA SER A 14 -1.41 -4.49 32.11
C SER A 14 -1.09 -4.51 30.61
N LEU A 15 -0.67 -3.38 30.04
CA LEU A 15 -0.35 -3.27 28.61
C LEU A 15 1.01 -3.90 28.32
N GLY A 16 1.10 -4.63 27.22
CA GLY A 16 2.33 -5.27 26.78
C GLY A 16 2.32 -5.60 25.28
N LYS A 17 3.25 -6.48 24.87
CA LYS A 17 3.46 -6.82 23.45
C LYS A 17 2.22 -7.36 22.75
N LYS A 18 1.34 -8.06 23.48
CA LYS A 18 0.09 -8.61 22.96
C LYS A 18 -0.91 -7.54 22.51
N ASP A 19 -0.77 -6.31 23.03
CA ASP A 19 -1.70 -5.20 22.80
C ASP A 19 -1.21 -4.28 21.64
N ILE A 20 -0.05 -4.56 21.03
CA ILE A 20 0.56 -3.71 19.99
C ILE A 20 -0.01 -4.03 18.61
N CYS A 21 0.17 -5.27 18.14
CA CYS A 21 -0.19 -5.70 16.78
C CYS A 21 -1.51 -6.48 16.77
N THR A 22 -2.52 -6.01 17.50
CA THR A 22 -3.85 -6.63 17.51
C THR A 22 -4.52 -6.48 16.14
N GLU A 23 -5.46 -7.38 15.83
CA GLU A 23 -6.26 -7.29 14.61
C GLU A 23 -7.03 -5.97 14.55
N GLU A 24 -7.53 -5.49 15.69
CA GLU A 24 -8.23 -4.21 15.81
C GLU A 24 -7.33 -3.02 15.45
N ASN A 25 -6.08 -2.98 15.95
CA ASN A 25 -5.14 -1.90 15.61
C ASN A 25 -4.74 -1.94 14.12
N ILE A 26 -4.56 -3.13 13.56
CA ILE A 26 -4.24 -3.31 12.13
C ILE A 26 -5.43 -2.86 11.26
N GLU A 27 -6.66 -3.22 11.64
CA GLU A 27 -7.85 -2.82 10.90
C GLU A 27 -8.13 -1.33 11.03
N LEU A 28 -7.89 -0.72 12.20
CA LEU A 28 -8.00 0.72 12.37
C LEU A 28 -7.03 1.48 11.43
N ALA A 29 -5.79 1.02 11.30
CA ALA A 29 -4.84 1.59 10.36
C ALA A 29 -5.29 1.42 8.90
N ARG A 30 -5.91 0.27 8.57
CA ARG A 30 -6.48 0.03 7.25
C ARG A 30 -7.69 0.93 6.97
N GLU A 31 -8.58 1.12 7.94
CA GLU A 31 -9.75 1.98 7.80
C GLU A 31 -9.35 3.44 7.59
N ALA A 32 -8.39 3.94 8.37
CA ALA A 32 -7.84 5.27 8.17
C ALA A 32 -7.27 5.46 6.75
N ALA A 33 -6.65 4.43 6.17
CA ALA A 33 -6.19 4.47 4.78
C ALA A 33 -7.34 4.45 3.76
N ARG A 34 -8.42 3.69 4.02
CA ARG A 34 -9.62 3.67 3.16
C ARG A 34 -10.34 5.03 3.17
N GLU A 35 -10.54 5.61 4.36
CA GLU A 35 -11.22 6.90 4.53
C GLU A 35 -10.37 8.09 4.05
N GLY A 36 -9.04 7.98 4.17
CA GLY A 36 -8.11 9.03 3.75
C GLY A 36 -7.81 9.07 2.25
N ALA A 37 -8.18 8.04 1.49
CA ALA A 37 -7.93 7.99 0.05
C ALA A 37 -8.84 8.97 -0.72
N VAL A 38 -8.27 9.69 -1.69
CA VAL A 38 -9.00 10.71 -2.47
C VAL A 38 -9.01 10.33 -3.95
N LEU A 39 -10.20 10.13 -4.51
CA LEU A 39 -10.40 9.92 -5.95
C LEU A 39 -10.37 11.27 -6.69
N LEU A 40 -9.21 11.66 -7.20
CA LEU A 40 -9.03 12.95 -7.90
C LEU A 40 -9.65 12.98 -9.29
N LYS A 41 -9.68 11.85 -9.99
CA LYS A 41 -10.15 11.75 -11.38
C LYS A 41 -10.74 10.38 -11.66
N ASN A 42 -11.94 10.35 -12.22
CA ASN A 42 -12.60 9.13 -12.69
C ASN A 42 -13.31 9.40 -14.02
N ILE A 43 -12.61 9.18 -15.13
CA ILE A 43 -13.16 9.31 -16.48
C ILE A 43 -13.89 8.01 -16.83
N ASP A 44 -15.03 8.13 -17.51
CA ASP A 44 -15.83 7.01 -18.03
C ASP A 44 -16.24 5.97 -16.97
N GLN A 45 -16.29 6.40 -15.71
CA GLN A 45 -16.61 5.52 -14.57
C GLN A 45 -15.70 4.28 -14.51
N THR A 46 -14.43 4.44 -14.89
CA THR A 46 -13.42 3.36 -14.88
C THR A 46 -13.33 2.67 -13.51
N PHE A 47 -13.48 3.42 -12.42
CA PHE A 47 -13.59 2.87 -11.07
C PHE A 47 -15.04 2.86 -10.55
N PRO A 48 -15.43 1.82 -9.79
CA PRO A 48 -14.61 0.66 -9.35
C PRO A 48 -14.34 -0.32 -10.49
N LEU A 49 -13.20 -1.02 -10.42
CA LEU A 49 -12.87 -2.05 -11.41
C LEU A 49 -13.83 -3.23 -11.29
N ASP A 50 -14.20 -3.79 -12.45
CA ASP A 50 -15.00 -4.99 -12.53
C ASP A 50 -14.10 -6.24 -12.38
N ALA A 51 -14.07 -6.82 -11.19
CA ALA A 51 -13.25 -8.00 -10.88
C ALA A 51 -13.66 -9.26 -11.68
N ASP A 52 -14.86 -9.28 -12.28
CA ASP A 52 -15.27 -10.38 -13.16
C ASP A 52 -14.66 -10.26 -14.55
N LYS A 53 -14.35 -9.02 -15.00
CA LYS A 53 -13.75 -8.74 -16.31
C LYS A 53 -12.23 -8.61 -16.26
N ILE A 54 -11.69 -8.01 -15.21
CA ILE A 54 -10.25 -7.75 -15.06
C ILE A 54 -9.61 -8.94 -14.35
N LYS A 55 -8.80 -9.72 -15.08
CA LYS A 55 -8.11 -10.90 -14.54
C LYS A 55 -6.59 -10.73 -14.48
N THR A 56 -6.06 -9.83 -15.30
CA THR A 56 -4.63 -9.52 -15.38
C THR A 56 -4.40 -8.03 -15.15
N LEU A 57 -3.42 -7.71 -14.32
CA LEU A 57 -3.11 -6.36 -13.86
C LEU A 57 -1.63 -6.06 -14.10
N ALA A 58 -1.32 -5.00 -14.83
CA ALA A 58 0.03 -4.46 -14.90
C ALA A 58 0.18 -3.38 -13.82
N VAL A 59 0.97 -3.66 -12.78
CA VAL A 59 1.26 -2.66 -11.73
C VAL A 59 2.60 -2.03 -12.04
N ILE A 60 2.63 -0.73 -12.33
CA ILE A 60 3.82 -0.10 -12.93
C ILE A 60 4.24 1.16 -12.20
N GLY A 61 5.41 1.18 -11.58
CA GLY A 61 6.03 2.42 -11.13
C GLY A 61 6.94 2.26 -9.90
N PRO A 62 7.78 3.28 -9.63
CA PRO A 62 8.80 3.20 -8.57
C PRO A 62 8.23 3.06 -7.17
N HIS A 63 6.97 3.42 -6.93
CA HIS A 63 6.33 3.31 -5.61
C HIS A 63 5.52 2.04 -5.39
N ALA A 64 5.20 1.30 -6.44
CA ALA A 64 4.25 0.20 -6.35
C ALA A 64 4.70 -0.91 -5.39
N ASN A 65 5.99 -1.30 -5.43
CA ASN A 65 6.55 -2.34 -4.55
C ASN A 65 7.41 -1.77 -3.40
N THR A 66 7.19 -0.50 -3.02
CA THR A 66 8.00 0.13 -1.95
C THR A 66 7.31 0.04 -0.61
N THR A 67 8.00 -0.51 0.39
CA THR A 67 7.48 -0.61 1.77
C THR A 67 7.88 0.59 2.63
N GLY A 68 9.10 1.12 2.46
CA GLY A 68 9.56 2.29 3.22
C GLY A 68 8.82 3.59 2.88
N ALA A 69 8.57 3.84 1.60
CA ALA A 69 7.90 5.08 1.17
C ALA A 69 6.47 5.19 1.70
N MET A 70 5.76 4.06 1.82
CA MET A 70 4.40 4.00 2.37
C MET A 70 4.30 4.46 3.82
N THR A 71 5.38 4.27 4.60
CA THR A 71 5.40 4.64 6.03
C THR A 71 5.70 6.12 6.26
N GLY A 72 6.16 6.85 5.24
CA GLY A 72 6.50 8.26 5.37
C GLY A 72 7.70 8.49 6.29
N ASN A 73 7.57 9.45 7.21
CA ASN A 73 8.58 9.78 8.22
C ASN A 73 8.04 9.56 9.64
N TYR A 74 8.92 9.65 10.64
CA TYR A 74 8.57 9.39 12.05
C TYR A 74 7.87 8.03 12.28
N ALA A 75 8.18 7.05 11.43
CA ALA A 75 7.62 5.71 11.49
C ALA A 75 8.55 4.76 12.25
N GLY A 76 7.95 3.90 13.08
CA GLY A 76 8.62 2.71 13.61
C GLY A 76 8.55 1.53 12.64
N VAL A 77 8.99 0.36 13.07
CA VAL A 77 8.81 -0.88 12.30
C VAL A 77 7.34 -1.30 12.34
N PRO A 78 6.64 -1.39 11.20
CA PRO A 78 5.22 -1.73 11.20
C PRO A 78 4.99 -3.21 11.53
N CYS A 79 3.86 -3.51 12.16
CA CYS A 79 3.42 -4.89 12.41
C CYS A 79 3.18 -5.68 11.12
N LYS A 80 2.67 -5.00 10.09
CA LYS A 80 2.36 -5.55 8.77
C LYS A 80 2.47 -4.44 7.73
N ILE A 81 3.03 -4.78 6.58
CA ILE A 81 3.00 -3.93 5.39
C ILE A 81 2.55 -4.76 4.19
N VAL A 82 1.76 -4.15 3.31
CA VAL A 82 1.23 -4.80 2.11
C VAL A 82 1.46 -3.83 0.96
N SER A 83 2.29 -4.22 -0.01
CA SER A 83 2.54 -3.41 -1.20
C SER A 83 1.33 -3.43 -2.16
N SER A 84 1.28 -2.53 -3.14
CA SER A 84 0.18 -2.52 -4.12
C SER A 84 0.09 -3.83 -4.92
N PRO A 85 1.19 -4.40 -5.45
CA PRO A 85 1.16 -5.72 -6.08
C PRO A 85 0.66 -6.83 -5.15
N ASP A 86 1.11 -6.86 -3.89
CA ASP A 86 0.67 -7.88 -2.93
C ASP A 86 -0.84 -7.78 -2.67
N ALA A 87 -1.35 -6.56 -2.48
CA ALA A 87 -2.78 -6.33 -2.27
C ALA A 87 -3.62 -6.72 -3.50
N LEU A 88 -3.15 -6.37 -4.70
CA LEU A 88 -3.87 -6.61 -5.95
C LEU A 88 -3.82 -8.08 -6.41
N SER A 89 -2.81 -8.85 -5.98
CA SER A 89 -2.70 -10.28 -6.26
C SER A 89 -3.89 -11.11 -5.73
N ALA A 90 -4.64 -10.57 -4.77
CA ALA A 90 -5.88 -11.19 -4.28
C ALA A 90 -7.04 -11.09 -5.29
N TYR A 91 -6.94 -10.22 -6.30
CA TYR A 91 -8.02 -9.92 -7.25
C TYR A 91 -7.69 -10.35 -8.70
N GLY A 92 -6.43 -10.67 -9.01
CA GLY A 92 -6.01 -11.10 -10.34
C GLY A 92 -4.51 -11.42 -10.42
N GLU A 93 -4.07 -11.85 -11.60
CA GLU A 93 -2.65 -12.05 -11.89
C GLU A 93 -1.96 -10.69 -12.06
N VAL A 94 -0.91 -10.43 -11.28
CA VAL A 94 -0.20 -9.16 -11.29
C VAL A 94 1.16 -9.30 -11.97
N ASP A 95 1.39 -8.55 -13.05
CA ASP A 95 2.71 -8.33 -13.63
C ASP A 95 3.25 -6.98 -13.15
N TYR A 96 4.13 -7.01 -12.15
CA TYR A 96 4.80 -5.81 -11.65
C TYR A 96 6.03 -5.47 -12.47
N LYS A 97 6.12 -4.20 -12.90
CA LYS A 97 7.32 -3.62 -13.53
C LYS A 97 7.62 -2.26 -12.91
N VAL A 98 8.87 -1.99 -12.55
CA VAL A 98 9.21 -0.69 -11.95
C VAL A 98 9.05 0.46 -12.93
N GLY A 99 9.26 0.23 -14.23
CA GLY A 99 9.15 1.23 -15.30
C GLY A 99 10.28 2.27 -15.28
N CYS A 100 10.43 3.00 -14.18
CA CYS A 100 11.50 3.93 -13.89
C CYS A 100 12.08 3.61 -12.52
N ALA A 101 13.39 3.43 -12.39
CA ALA A 101 14.01 3.10 -11.10
C ALA A 101 13.95 4.25 -10.08
N GLU A 102 13.91 5.50 -10.55
CA GLU A 102 13.86 6.71 -9.73
C GLU A 102 12.73 7.64 -10.16
N MET A 103 12.25 8.49 -9.25
CA MET A 103 11.19 9.47 -9.54
C MET A 103 11.53 10.41 -10.69
N ARG A 104 12.82 10.75 -10.87
CA ARG A 104 13.27 11.63 -11.97
C ARG A 104 13.28 10.93 -13.33
N CYS A 105 13.19 9.59 -13.36
CA CYS A 105 13.22 8.74 -14.54
C CYS A 105 14.24 9.19 -15.61
N MET A 106 15.51 9.27 -15.22
CA MET A 106 16.61 9.64 -16.14
C MET A 106 17.05 8.46 -17.01
N ASP A 107 16.76 7.23 -16.56
CA ASP A 107 16.99 5.98 -17.28
C ASP A 107 15.65 5.44 -17.79
N ASP A 108 15.52 5.32 -19.11
CA ASP A 108 14.32 4.86 -19.81
C ASP A 108 14.36 3.36 -20.17
N SER A 109 15.44 2.65 -19.84
CA SER A 109 15.65 1.25 -20.22
C SER A 109 14.56 0.31 -19.70
N LEU A 110 13.92 0.67 -18.59
CA LEU A 110 12.87 -0.12 -17.94
C LEU A 110 11.45 0.24 -18.41
N ILE A 111 11.29 1.29 -19.22
CA ILE A 111 9.99 1.72 -19.75
C ILE A 111 9.46 0.70 -20.76
N PHE A 112 10.32 0.19 -21.65
CA PHE A 112 9.87 -0.74 -22.68
C PHE A 112 9.35 -2.07 -22.11
N PRO A 113 10.02 -2.73 -21.14
CA PRO A 113 9.45 -3.86 -20.42
C PRO A 113 8.12 -3.55 -19.73
N ALA A 114 7.97 -2.36 -19.14
CA ALA A 114 6.73 -1.93 -18.50
C ALA A 114 5.59 -1.74 -19.52
N MET A 115 5.89 -1.16 -20.68
CA MET A 115 4.94 -1.05 -21.79
C MET A 115 4.47 -2.43 -22.27
N GLN A 116 5.37 -3.41 -22.37
CA GLN A 116 4.99 -4.78 -22.75
C GLN A 116 4.07 -5.46 -21.74
N ALA A 117 4.25 -5.20 -20.44
CA ALA A 117 3.35 -5.69 -19.40
C ALA A 117 1.96 -5.04 -19.54
N ALA A 118 1.92 -3.72 -19.71
CA ALA A 118 0.68 -2.97 -19.90
C ALA A 118 -0.13 -3.43 -21.12
N GLN A 119 0.54 -3.75 -22.24
CA GLN A 119 -0.12 -4.22 -23.46
C GLN A 119 -0.82 -5.58 -23.31
N LYS A 120 -0.40 -6.40 -22.34
CA LYS A 120 -0.93 -7.75 -22.12
C LYS A 120 -1.96 -7.81 -21.01
N ALA A 121 -2.07 -6.76 -20.19
CA ALA A 121 -2.95 -6.73 -19.04
C ALA A 121 -4.33 -6.14 -19.38
N ASP A 122 -5.36 -6.60 -18.68
CA ASP A 122 -6.71 -6.05 -18.82
C ASP A 122 -6.81 -4.62 -18.27
N ALA A 123 -6.03 -4.32 -17.22
CA ALA A 123 -5.89 -2.97 -16.68
C ALA A 123 -4.45 -2.68 -16.22
N THR A 124 -4.08 -1.40 -16.30
CA THR A 124 -2.79 -0.89 -15.83
C THR A 124 -3.00 0.01 -14.62
N MET A 125 -2.25 -0.25 -13.54
CA MET A 125 -2.28 0.48 -12.27
C MET A 125 -0.92 1.16 -12.04
N PRO A 126 -0.78 2.44 -12.39
CA PRO A 126 0.37 3.23 -11.93
C PRO A 126 0.21 3.55 -10.43
N PRO A 127 1.32 3.76 -9.68
CA PRO A 127 1.28 4.19 -8.28
C PRO A 127 0.78 5.63 -8.12
#